data_AF-J9GFI4-F1
#
_entry.id   AF-J9GFI4-F1
#
_cell.length_a   1.000
_cell.length_b   1.000
_cell.length_c   1.000
_cell.angle_alpha   90.00
_cell.angle_beta   90.00
_cell.angle_gamma   90.00
#
_symmetry.space_group_name_H-M   'P 1'
#
loop_
_entity.id
_entity.type
_entity.pdbx_description
1 polymer ?
#
loop_
_entity_poly.entity_id
_entity_poly.type
_entity_poly.pdbx_seq_one_letter_code
_entity_poly.pdbx_strand_id
1 'polypeptide(L)'
;QSIHDTYDEAYVQAKSNTERLSQIMKEVSLDVTLPKTIWLNIDKKTQNEYDKFGNYKSDKFIGFQLDHKVRIDLGMDNVLLNNIIKRIGKMLKQAEINIGYTVRDPRPSQLKMLERAVKDAKEKATIMANACDCKLGLVKEINYSVQELHIYSQARMIHGADEAMCCNEESLDITPEDLAVSDDVTVVWYLSNNTKEL
;
A
#
# COMPACT_ATOMS: atom_id res chain seq x y z
N GLN A 1 2.84 15.49 -9.73
CA GLN A 1 4.05 16.30 -9.43
C GLN A 1 3.91 17.68 -10.08
N SER A 2 4.72 18.67 -9.72
CA SER A 2 4.72 20.01 -10.36
C SER A 2 6.09 20.67 -10.30
N ILE A 3 6.43 21.51 -11.28
CA ILE A 3 7.69 22.28 -11.34
C ILE A 3 7.40 23.75 -11.08
N HIS A 4 8.25 24.40 -10.28
CA HIS A 4 8.15 25.81 -9.87
C HIS A 4 9.48 26.53 -10.08
N ASP A 5 9.46 27.86 -10.21
CA ASP A 5 10.68 28.64 -10.44
C ASP A 5 11.47 28.84 -9.14
N THR A 6 10.80 28.77 -7.99
CA THR A 6 11.40 28.92 -6.66
C THR A 6 10.92 27.85 -5.67
N TYR A 7 11.70 27.65 -4.60
CA TYR A 7 11.26 26.84 -3.46
C TYR A 7 10.00 27.41 -2.79
N ASP A 8 9.90 28.73 -2.68
CA ASP A 8 8.78 29.41 -2.03
C ASP A 8 7.46 29.11 -2.75
N GLU A 9 7.44 29.17 -4.08
CA GLU A 9 6.29 28.78 -4.90
C GLU A 9 5.89 27.31 -4.70
N ALA A 10 6.88 26.42 -4.65
CA ALA A 10 6.63 25.00 -4.38
C ALA A 10 6.04 24.78 -2.98
N TYR A 11 6.52 25.48 -1.94
CA TYR A 11 5.93 25.43 -0.60
C TYR A 11 4.52 26.03 -0.54
N VAL A 12 4.26 27.13 -1.24
CA VAL A 12 2.93 27.74 -1.35
C VAL A 12 1.95 26.75 -2.00
N GLN A 13 2.35 26.07 -3.09
CA GLN A 13 1.52 25.06 -3.72
C GLN A 13 1.29 23.85 -2.80
N ALA A 14 2.32 23.38 -2.10
CA ALA A 14 2.18 22.27 -1.16
C ALA A 14 1.17 22.59 -0.04
N LYS A 15 1.27 23.78 0.56
CA LYS A 15 0.30 24.26 1.56
C LYS A 15 -1.11 24.36 0.99
N SER A 16 -1.26 24.94 -0.20
CA SER A 16 -2.57 25.05 -0.87
C SER A 16 -3.18 23.68 -1.17
N ASN A 17 -2.36 22.68 -1.53
CA ASN A 17 -2.85 21.31 -1.74
C ASN A 17 -3.48 20.75 -0.46
N THR A 18 -2.82 20.89 0.69
CA THR A 18 -3.33 20.42 1.98
C THR A 18 -4.63 21.13 2.37
N GLU A 19 -4.69 22.46 2.22
CA GLU A 19 -5.88 23.26 2.50
C GLU A 19 -7.07 22.83 1.63
N ARG A 20 -6.85 22.61 0.32
CA ARG A 20 -7.87 22.12 -0.61
C ARG A 20 -8.36 20.73 -0.24
N LEU A 21 -7.47 19.82 0.16
CA LEU A 21 -7.86 18.48 0.61
C LEU A 21 -8.72 18.55 1.88
N SER A 22 -8.35 19.37 2.86
CA SER A 22 -9.18 19.59 4.06
C SER A 22 -10.54 20.21 3.72
N GLN A 23 -10.60 21.13 2.75
CA GLN A 23 -11.86 21.67 2.25
C GLN A 23 -12.73 20.57 1.60
N ILE A 24 -12.15 19.71 0.76
CA ILE A 24 -12.87 18.59 0.13
C ILE A 24 -13.48 17.69 1.21
N MET A 25 -12.70 17.31 2.24
CA MET A 25 -13.20 16.48 3.34
C MET A 25 -14.40 17.14 4.03
N LYS A 26 -14.32 18.45 4.29
CA LYS A 26 -15.43 19.21 4.90
C LYS A 26 -16.67 19.22 4.00
N GLU A 27 -16.52 19.37 2.69
CA GLU A 27 -17.63 19.36 1.72
C GLU A 27 -18.34 18.00 1.61
N VAL A 28 -17.63 16.90 1.91
CA VAL A 28 -18.21 15.55 1.96
C VAL A 28 -18.52 15.07 3.38
N SER A 29 -18.54 15.98 4.36
CA SER A 29 -18.85 15.70 5.77
C SER A 29 -17.92 14.66 6.43
N LEU A 30 -16.65 14.65 6.04
CA LEU A 30 -15.60 13.81 6.63
C LEU A 30 -14.67 14.63 7.54
N ASP A 31 -13.89 13.91 8.36
CA ASP A 31 -12.85 14.51 9.19
C ASP A 31 -11.75 15.15 8.31
N VAL A 32 -11.54 16.45 8.52
CA VAL A 32 -10.54 17.28 7.80
C VAL A 32 -9.10 16.81 8.01
N THR A 33 -8.86 15.98 9.02
CA THR A 33 -7.56 15.38 9.34
C THR A 33 -7.31 14.05 8.63
N LEU A 34 -8.29 13.48 7.91
CA LEU A 34 -8.11 12.22 7.17
C LEU A 34 -6.93 12.24 6.18
N PRO A 35 -6.70 13.31 5.39
CA PRO A 35 -5.57 13.34 4.47
C PRO A 35 -4.25 13.38 5.25
N LYS A 36 -3.43 12.34 5.09
CA LYS A 36 -2.11 12.24 5.71
C LYS A 36 -1.01 12.38 4.67
N THR A 37 -0.11 13.33 4.86
CA THR A 37 1.08 13.46 4.01
C THR A 37 2.02 12.28 4.29
N ILE A 38 2.30 11.48 3.28
CA ILE A 38 3.20 10.33 3.37
C ILE A 38 4.56 10.61 2.71
N TRP A 39 4.62 11.59 1.81
CA TRP A 39 5.83 12.04 1.17
C TRP A 39 5.69 13.51 0.77
N LEU A 40 6.70 14.30 1.09
CA LEU A 40 6.84 15.66 0.60
C LEU A 40 8.31 15.91 0.34
N ASN A 41 8.65 16.17 -0.93
CA ASN A 41 10.00 16.52 -1.32
C ASN A 41 9.99 17.64 -2.37
N ILE A 42 11.02 18.49 -2.32
CA ILE A 42 11.23 19.56 -3.30
C ILE A 42 12.68 19.49 -3.77
N ASP A 43 12.88 19.02 -5.00
CA ASP A 43 14.21 18.83 -5.58
C ASP A 43 14.50 19.81 -6.70
N LYS A 44 15.77 20.19 -6.86
CA LYS A 44 16.24 20.84 -8.09
C LYS A 44 16.09 19.85 -9.24
N LYS A 45 15.37 20.26 -10.28
CA LYS A 45 15.18 19.46 -11.48
C LYS A 45 16.05 20.00 -12.61
N THR A 46 16.74 19.08 -13.28
CA THR A 46 17.49 19.32 -14.50
C THR A 46 16.94 18.48 -15.64
N GLN A 47 17.19 18.92 -16.87
CA GLN A 47 16.89 18.20 -18.10
C GLN A 47 18.17 18.08 -18.93
N ASN A 48 18.43 16.88 -19.44
CA ASN A 48 19.56 16.63 -20.31
C ASN A 48 19.38 17.39 -21.63
N GLU A 49 20.40 18.14 -22.03
CA GLU A 49 20.53 18.67 -23.37
C GLU A 49 21.41 17.75 -24.21
N TYR A 50 20.99 17.53 -25.46
CA TYR A 50 21.73 16.73 -26.43
C TYR A 50 22.13 17.61 -27.62
N ASP A 51 23.27 17.30 -28.25
CA ASP A 51 23.69 17.95 -29.48
C ASP A 51 22.88 17.44 -30.70
N LYS A 52 23.17 17.99 -31.89
CA LYS A 52 22.49 17.62 -33.14
C LYS A 52 22.74 16.16 -33.57
N PHE A 53 23.71 15.49 -32.95
CA PHE A 53 24.09 14.11 -33.21
C PHE A 53 23.58 13.14 -32.13
N GLY A 54 22.83 13.64 -31.14
CA GLY A 54 22.30 12.84 -30.03
C GLY A 54 23.29 12.58 -28.90
N ASN A 55 24.46 13.22 -28.89
CA ASN A 55 25.40 13.11 -27.78
C ASN A 55 24.97 14.00 -26.62
N TYR A 56 25.12 13.50 -25.40
CA TYR A 56 24.91 14.30 -24.19
C TYR A 56 25.83 15.53 -24.19
N LYS A 57 25.26 16.69 -23.93
CA LYS A 57 25.96 17.97 -23.92
C LYS A 57 26.11 18.55 -22.51
N SER A 58 25.00 18.70 -21.81
CA SER A 58 24.95 19.32 -20.47
C SER A 58 23.59 19.14 -19.82
N ASP A 59 23.51 19.42 -18.52
CA ASP A 59 22.25 19.51 -17.79
C ASP A 59 21.75 20.95 -17.73
N LYS A 60 20.51 21.18 -18.17
CA LYS A 60 19.83 22.46 -18.02
C LYS A 60 18.95 22.45 -16.79
N PHE A 61 19.12 23.43 -15.90
CA PHE A 61 18.20 23.64 -14.78
C PHE A 61 16.80 24.03 -15.30
N ILE A 62 15.77 23.32 -14.84
CA ILE A 62 14.37 23.54 -15.27
C ILE A 62 13.44 24.00 -14.15
N GLY A 63 13.91 24.07 -12.91
CA GLY A 63 13.13 24.53 -11.76
C GLY A 63 13.19 23.59 -10.56
N PHE A 64 12.25 23.76 -9.64
CA PHE A 64 12.12 22.98 -8.42
C PHE A 64 10.88 22.08 -8.51
N GLN A 65 11.09 20.77 -8.50
CA GLN A 65 10.04 19.78 -8.60
C GLN A 65 9.47 19.47 -7.21
N LEU A 66 8.19 19.76 -7.01
CA LEU A 66 7.40 19.32 -5.87
C LEU A 66 6.84 17.91 -6.11
N ASP A 67 7.20 16.98 -5.23
CA ASP A 67 6.58 15.68 -5.07
C ASP A 67 5.83 15.64 -3.73
N HIS A 68 4.51 15.71 -3.78
CA HIS A 68 3.63 15.75 -2.60
C HIS A 68 2.62 14.61 -2.69
N LYS A 69 2.83 13.55 -1.90
CA LYS A 69 1.96 12.37 -1.85
C LYS A 69 1.17 12.37 -0.54
N VAL A 70 -0.13 12.20 -0.69
CA VAL A 70 -1.09 12.18 0.42
C VAL A 70 -1.88 10.88 0.35
N ARG A 71 -2.07 10.24 1.50
CA ARG A 71 -2.94 9.07 1.66
C ARG A 71 -4.23 9.49 2.36
N ILE A 72 -5.35 9.00 1.86
CA ILE A 72 -6.67 9.16 2.47
C ILE A 72 -7.25 7.77 2.66
N ASP A 73 -7.39 7.35 3.91
CA ASP A 73 -7.95 6.04 4.25
C ASP A 73 -9.47 6.19 4.46
N LEU A 74 -10.27 5.47 3.66
CA LEU A 74 -11.73 5.55 3.64
C LEU A 74 -12.36 4.17 3.94
N GLY A 75 -13.60 4.18 4.42
CA GLY A 75 -14.43 2.98 4.42
C GLY A 75 -14.82 2.57 2.99
N MET A 76 -15.34 1.35 2.83
CA MET A 76 -15.87 0.89 1.54
C MET A 76 -17.20 1.60 1.25
N ASP A 77 -17.13 2.70 0.49
CA ASP A 77 -18.28 3.44 -0.03
C ASP A 77 -17.91 4.03 -1.40
N ASN A 78 -18.41 3.38 -2.46
CA ASN A 78 -18.12 3.77 -3.85
C ASN A 78 -18.69 5.14 -4.21
N VAL A 79 -19.85 5.51 -3.65
CA VAL A 79 -20.48 6.81 -3.92
C VAL A 79 -19.66 7.94 -3.31
N LEU A 80 -19.21 7.76 -2.06
CA LEU A 80 -18.31 8.70 -1.39
C LEU A 80 -16.95 8.81 -2.11
N LEU A 81 -16.36 7.67 -2.49
CA LEU A 81 -15.11 7.62 -3.24
C LEU A 81 -15.21 8.42 -4.54
N ASN A 82 -16.25 8.16 -5.34
CA ASN A 82 -16.51 8.85 -6.61
C ASN A 82 -16.67 10.38 -6.40
N ASN A 83 -17.38 10.76 -5.34
CA ASN A 83 -17.58 12.16 -4.97
C ASN A 83 -16.29 12.89 -4.58
N ILE A 84 -15.37 12.21 -3.89
CA ILE A 84 -14.05 12.74 -3.51
C ILE A 84 -13.16 12.89 -4.75
N ILE A 85 -13.08 11.86 -5.60
CA ILE A 85 -12.27 11.87 -6.84
C ILE A 85 -12.66 13.06 -7.72
N LYS A 86 -13.97 13.26 -7.94
CA LYS A 86 -14.47 14.37 -8.75
C LYS A 86 -14.06 15.73 -8.19
N ARG A 87 -14.09 15.90 -6.87
CA ARG A 87 -13.70 17.15 -6.20
C ARG A 87 -12.20 17.37 -6.26
N ILE A 88 -11.39 16.32 -6.12
CA ILE A 88 -9.94 16.37 -6.36
C ILE A 88 -9.68 16.84 -7.79
N GLY A 89 -10.33 16.26 -8.80
CA GLY A 89 -10.17 16.71 -10.20
C GLY A 89 -10.60 18.17 -10.43
N LYS A 90 -11.56 18.69 -9.66
CA LYS A 90 -11.95 20.11 -9.75
C LYS A 90 -10.92 21.03 -9.10
N MET A 91 -10.44 20.69 -7.91
CA MET A 91 -9.65 21.57 -7.06
C MET A 91 -8.14 21.37 -7.21
N LEU A 92 -7.67 20.23 -7.70
CA LEU A 92 -6.25 19.84 -7.76
C LEU A 92 -5.94 19.32 -9.17
N LYS A 93 -5.67 20.25 -10.09
CA LYS A 93 -5.57 19.94 -11.53
C LYS A 93 -4.41 19.01 -11.91
N GLN A 94 -3.37 19.04 -11.12
CA GLN A 94 -2.14 18.26 -11.28
C GLN A 94 -2.13 16.94 -10.48
N ALA A 95 -3.25 16.60 -9.83
CA ALA A 95 -3.33 15.40 -9.01
C ALA A 95 -3.50 14.14 -9.88
N GLU A 96 -2.64 13.17 -9.63
CA GLU A 96 -2.83 11.78 -10.01
C GLU A 96 -3.40 11.05 -8.79
N ILE A 97 -4.33 10.12 -9.03
CA ILE A 97 -5.01 9.39 -7.94
C ILE A 97 -4.79 7.91 -8.14
N ASN A 98 -4.18 7.26 -7.15
CA ASN A 98 -4.10 5.81 -7.07
C ASN A 98 -5.13 5.31 -6.05
N ILE A 99 -6.00 4.41 -6.51
CA ILE A 99 -7.01 3.75 -5.71
C ILE A 99 -6.55 2.32 -5.47
N GLY A 100 -6.47 1.94 -4.19
CA GLY A 100 -6.22 0.56 -3.81
C GLY A 100 -6.92 0.23 -2.50
N TYR A 101 -7.00 -1.07 -2.24
CA TYR A 101 -7.71 -1.63 -1.10
C TYR A 101 -6.73 -2.28 -0.14
N THR A 102 -7.01 -2.16 1.15
CA THR A 102 -6.23 -2.73 2.23
C THR A 102 -7.14 -3.12 3.38
N VAL A 103 -6.63 -3.94 4.30
CA VAL A 103 -7.35 -4.33 5.52
C VAL A 103 -7.02 -3.34 6.63
N ARG A 104 -8.06 -2.75 7.24
CA ARG A 104 -7.91 -1.77 8.33
C ARG A 104 -7.08 -2.30 9.50
N ASP A 105 -7.34 -3.54 9.91
CA ASP A 105 -6.56 -4.22 10.93
C ASP A 105 -6.25 -5.66 10.47
N PRO A 106 -5.03 -5.94 9.98
CA PRO A 106 -4.66 -7.28 9.54
C PRO A 106 -4.38 -8.22 10.73
N ARG A 107 -4.24 -7.70 11.96
CA ARG A 107 -3.77 -8.47 13.12
C ARG A 107 -4.65 -9.68 13.44
N PRO A 108 -6.00 -9.59 13.45
CA PRO A 108 -6.84 -10.75 13.72
C PRO A 108 -6.66 -11.86 12.68
N SER A 109 -6.53 -11.48 11.40
CA SER A 109 -6.31 -12.41 10.30
C SER A 109 -4.94 -13.08 10.40
N GLN A 110 -3.89 -12.33 10.75
CA GLN A 110 -2.54 -12.87 11.01
C GLN A 110 -2.55 -13.88 12.17
N LEU A 111 -3.16 -13.55 13.31
CA LEU A 111 -3.21 -14.46 14.46
C LEU A 111 -3.94 -15.77 14.12
N LYS A 112 -5.04 -15.68 13.38
CA LYS A 112 -5.78 -16.85 12.91
C LYS A 112 -4.94 -17.69 11.94
N MET A 113 -4.10 -17.05 11.14
CA MET A 113 -3.25 -17.73 10.17
C MET A 113 -2.04 -18.38 10.82
N LEU A 114 -1.40 -17.72 11.78
CA LEU A 114 -0.35 -18.30 12.61
C LEU A 114 -0.82 -19.60 13.28
N GLU A 115 -2.03 -19.59 13.84
CA GLU A 115 -2.63 -20.80 14.44
C GLU A 115 -2.78 -21.92 13.40
N ARG A 116 -3.24 -21.60 12.18
CA ARG A 116 -3.37 -22.56 11.08
C ARG A 116 -2.01 -23.10 10.63
N ALA A 117 -1.01 -22.24 10.50
CA ALA A 117 0.34 -22.62 10.10
C ALA A 117 0.97 -23.62 11.08
N VAL A 118 0.80 -23.38 12.40
CA VAL A 118 1.29 -24.32 13.43
C VAL A 118 0.55 -25.66 13.38
N LYS A 119 -0.77 -25.65 13.14
CA LYS A 119 -1.57 -26.88 12.99
C LYS A 119 -1.16 -27.68 11.76
N ASP A 120 -1.01 -27.03 10.61
CA ASP A 120 -0.55 -27.63 9.37
C ASP A 120 0.88 -28.22 9.51
N ALA A 121 1.79 -27.47 10.13
CA ALA A 121 3.14 -27.95 10.40
C ALA A 121 3.13 -29.23 11.27
N LYS A 122 2.28 -29.27 12.30
CA LYS A 122 2.09 -30.46 13.16
C LYS A 122 1.53 -31.65 12.38
N GLU A 123 0.54 -31.43 11.53
CA GLU A 123 -0.05 -32.48 10.69
C GLU A 123 1.00 -33.09 9.75
N LYS A 124 1.73 -32.25 9.03
CA LYS A 124 2.84 -32.67 8.16
C LYS A 124 3.92 -33.42 8.93
N ALA A 125 4.35 -32.90 10.09
CA ALA A 125 5.35 -33.57 10.93
C ALA A 125 4.88 -34.95 11.45
N THR A 126 3.58 -35.09 11.73
CA THR A 126 3.00 -36.37 12.15
C THR A 126 3.05 -37.41 11.03
N ILE A 127 2.69 -37.01 9.80
CA ILE A 127 2.76 -37.87 8.61
C ILE A 127 4.22 -38.29 8.35
N MET A 128 5.15 -37.33 8.40
CA MET A 128 6.58 -37.60 8.20
C MET A 128 7.16 -38.55 9.27
N ALA A 129 6.81 -38.35 10.54
CA ALA A 129 7.26 -39.22 11.63
C ALA A 129 6.77 -40.66 11.44
N ASN A 130 5.47 -40.83 11.12
CA ASN A 130 4.87 -42.16 10.90
C ASN A 130 5.51 -42.88 9.69
N ALA A 131 5.83 -42.15 8.62
CA ALA A 131 6.51 -42.72 7.45
C ALA A 131 7.94 -43.20 7.75
N CYS A 132 8.55 -42.72 8.85
CA CYS A 132 9.83 -43.16 9.36
C CYS A 132 9.73 -44.17 10.52
N ASP A 133 8.55 -44.76 10.77
CA ASP A 133 8.26 -45.65 11.90
C ASP A 133 8.51 -45.02 13.29
N CYS A 134 8.53 -43.68 13.35
CA CYS A 134 8.68 -42.88 14.55
C CYS A 134 7.33 -42.32 15.02
N LYS A 135 7.25 -41.95 16.30
CA LYS A 135 6.17 -41.12 16.85
C LYS A 135 6.63 -39.68 17.02
N LEU A 136 5.74 -38.74 16.68
CA LEU A 136 5.96 -37.32 16.92
C LEU A 136 5.90 -37.02 18.43
N GLY A 137 6.96 -36.44 18.96
CA GLY A 137 7.12 -36.13 20.38
C GLY A 137 6.81 -34.67 20.73
N LEU A 138 7.37 -34.21 21.85
CA LEU A 138 7.22 -32.84 22.32
C LEU A 138 7.87 -31.82 21.36
N VAL A 139 7.35 -30.60 21.39
CA VAL A 139 7.94 -29.48 20.66
C VAL A 139 9.29 -29.12 21.29
N LYS A 140 10.33 -29.04 20.46
CA LYS A 140 11.67 -28.59 20.85
C LYS A 140 11.82 -27.09 20.68
N GLU A 141 11.39 -26.57 19.53
CA GLU A 141 11.58 -25.17 19.16
C GLU A 141 10.46 -24.71 18.24
N ILE A 142 10.03 -23.46 18.39
CA ILE A 142 9.12 -22.77 17.47
C ILE A 142 9.80 -21.46 17.10
N ASN A 143 9.99 -21.25 15.80
CA ASN A 143 10.50 -20.02 15.25
C ASN A 143 9.45 -19.41 14.33
N TYR A 144 9.07 -18.17 14.65
CA TYR A 144 8.16 -17.37 13.87
C TYR A 144 8.77 -16.00 13.65
N SER A 145 9.02 -15.66 12.38
CA SER A 145 9.42 -14.32 11.97
C SER A 145 8.23 -13.66 11.26
N VAL A 146 7.67 -12.62 11.88
CA VAL A 146 6.66 -11.78 11.25
C VAL A 146 7.32 -11.05 10.08
N GLN A 147 6.88 -11.31 8.86
CA GLN A 147 7.16 -10.42 7.74
C GLN A 147 6.18 -9.25 7.78
N GLU A 148 6.62 -8.03 7.45
CA GLU A 148 5.71 -6.90 7.28
C GLU A 148 4.70 -7.21 6.18
N LEU A 149 3.48 -7.51 6.59
CA LEU A 149 2.40 -7.88 5.70
C LEU A 149 1.84 -6.64 5.01
N HIS A 150 2.30 -6.39 3.79
CA HIS A 150 1.76 -5.34 2.93
C HIS A 150 0.52 -5.86 2.20
N ILE A 151 -0.63 -5.87 2.88
CA ILE A 151 -1.90 -6.18 2.24
C ILE A 151 -2.34 -4.97 1.42
N TYR A 152 -2.09 -4.99 0.12
CA TYR A 152 -2.51 -3.94 -0.80
C TYR A 152 -2.88 -4.52 -2.15
N SER A 153 -4.10 -4.23 -2.61
CA SER A 153 -4.54 -4.52 -3.98
C SER A 153 -4.72 -3.21 -4.72
N GLN A 154 -3.90 -2.96 -5.74
CA GLN A 154 -4.05 -1.80 -6.60
C GLN A 154 -5.24 -2.02 -7.53
N ALA A 155 -6.20 -1.09 -7.49
CA ALA A 155 -7.42 -1.20 -8.27
C ALA A 155 -7.42 -0.31 -9.50
N ARG A 156 -7.00 0.96 -9.37
CA ARG A 156 -7.07 1.92 -10.46
C ARG A 156 -6.09 3.07 -10.31
N MET A 157 -5.58 3.57 -11.43
CA MET A 157 -4.83 4.82 -11.53
C MET A 157 -5.63 5.82 -12.39
N ILE A 158 -5.79 7.03 -11.87
CA ILE A 158 -6.38 8.18 -12.56
C ILE A 158 -5.26 9.17 -12.84
N HIS A 159 -5.02 9.46 -14.13
CA HIS A 159 -3.79 10.11 -14.59
C HIS A 159 -3.87 11.64 -14.58
N GLY A 160 -5.04 12.20 -14.29
CA GLY A 160 -5.18 13.65 -14.22
C GLY A 160 -6.59 14.12 -13.92
N ALA A 161 -6.72 15.43 -13.84
CA ALA A 161 -7.96 16.08 -13.42
C ALA A 161 -9.13 15.92 -14.38
N ASP A 162 -8.89 15.89 -15.69
CA ASP A 162 -9.97 15.72 -16.67
C ASP A 162 -10.61 14.33 -16.55
N GLU A 163 -9.79 13.28 -16.38
CA GLU A 163 -10.26 11.94 -16.07
C GLU A 163 -11.03 11.92 -14.72
N ALA A 164 -10.46 12.53 -13.68
CA ALA A 164 -11.09 12.60 -12.36
C ALA A 164 -12.45 13.33 -12.37
N MET A 165 -12.60 14.40 -13.15
CA MET A 165 -13.84 15.17 -13.25
C MET A 165 -14.97 14.42 -13.95
N CYS A 166 -14.64 13.48 -14.83
CA CYS A 166 -15.60 12.59 -15.48
C CYS A 166 -16.21 11.57 -14.51
N CYS A 167 -15.63 11.39 -13.32
CA CYS A 167 -16.19 10.55 -12.27
C CYS A 167 -17.53 11.12 -11.77
N ASN A 168 -18.57 10.32 -11.84
CA ASN A 168 -19.89 10.50 -11.24
C ASN A 168 -20.17 9.40 -10.22
N GLU A 169 -21.29 9.47 -9.52
CA GLU A 169 -21.61 8.58 -8.39
C GLU A 169 -21.64 7.09 -8.77
N GLU A 170 -21.93 6.78 -10.04
CA GLU A 170 -22.03 5.42 -10.59
C GLU A 170 -20.77 5.02 -11.40
N SER A 171 -19.74 5.86 -11.44
CA SER A 171 -18.60 5.64 -12.35
C SER A 171 -17.68 4.50 -11.93
N LEU A 172 -17.39 4.40 -10.64
CA LEU A 172 -16.57 3.32 -10.10
C LEU A 172 -17.44 2.41 -9.26
N ASP A 173 -17.56 1.17 -9.71
CA ASP A 173 -18.03 0.05 -8.92
C ASP A 173 -16.93 -1.02 -8.91
N ILE A 174 -15.89 -0.78 -8.12
CA ILE A 174 -14.73 -1.65 -8.07
C ILE A 174 -14.90 -2.63 -6.92
N THR A 175 -14.92 -3.91 -7.26
CA THR A 175 -14.82 -4.99 -6.29
C THR A 175 -13.34 -5.36 -6.11
N PRO A 176 -12.77 -5.22 -4.91
CA PRO A 176 -11.38 -5.62 -4.67
C PRO A 176 -11.21 -7.12 -4.82
N GLU A 177 -10.02 -7.55 -5.25
CA GLU A 177 -9.62 -8.95 -5.18
C GLU A 177 -9.53 -9.40 -3.70
N ASP A 178 -9.77 -10.69 -3.48
CA ASP A 178 -9.59 -11.30 -2.16
C ASP A 178 -8.16 -11.10 -1.68
N LEU A 179 -8.02 -10.40 -0.56
CA LEU A 179 -6.73 -10.12 0.03
C LEU A 179 -6.21 -11.38 0.72
N ALA A 180 -5.29 -12.09 0.06
CA ALA A 180 -4.61 -13.25 0.62
C ALA A 180 -3.53 -12.83 1.61
N VAL A 181 -3.44 -13.58 2.70
CA VAL A 181 -2.46 -13.41 3.77
C VAL A 181 -1.74 -14.76 3.86
N SER A 182 -0.42 -14.76 3.99
CA SER A 182 0.41 -15.97 4.16
C SER A 182 1.42 -15.77 5.29
N ASP A 183 1.56 -16.75 6.18
CA ASP A 183 2.55 -16.77 7.28
C ASP A 183 3.29 -18.10 7.19
N ASP A 184 4.60 -18.05 7.47
CA ASP A 184 5.45 -19.24 7.59
C ASP A 184 5.89 -19.41 9.05
N VAL A 185 5.82 -20.65 9.53
CA VAL A 185 6.32 -21.03 10.86
C VAL A 185 7.24 -22.23 10.74
N THR A 186 8.37 -22.19 11.44
CA THR A 186 9.24 -23.34 11.58
C THR A 186 9.06 -23.93 12.97
N VAL A 187 8.72 -25.21 13.03
CA VAL A 187 8.60 -25.93 14.29
C VAL A 187 9.49 -27.16 14.24
N VAL A 188 10.22 -27.40 15.32
CA VAL A 188 11.09 -28.57 15.49
C VAL A 188 10.50 -29.44 16.58
N TRP A 189 10.36 -30.74 16.31
CA TRP A 189 9.87 -31.73 17.27
C TRP A 189 10.93 -32.76 17.61
N TYR A 190 10.83 -33.32 18.81
CA TYR A 190 11.48 -34.58 19.11
C TYR A 190 10.75 -35.74 18.43
N LEU A 191 11.47 -36.80 18.08
CA LEU A 191 10.91 -38.07 17.64
C LEU A 191 11.21 -39.15 18.67
N SER A 192 10.31 -40.11 18.82
CA SER A 192 10.54 -41.31 19.62
C SER A 192 10.33 -42.56 18.77
N ASN A 193 11.20 -43.55 18.91
CA ASN A 193 11.05 -44.83 18.23
C ASN A 193 9.87 -45.63 18.81
N ASN A 194 9.24 -46.46 17.97
CA ASN A 194 8.19 -47.38 18.40
C ASN A 194 8.70 -48.65 19.10
N THR A 195 10.01 -48.83 19.25
CA THR A 195 10.57 -49.96 19.98
C THR A 195 10.31 -49.80 21.48
N LYS A 196 9.34 -50.58 21.98
CA LYS A 196 9.36 -51.03 23.38
C LYS A 196 10.69 -51.77 23.56
N GLU A 197 11.61 -51.19 24.30
CA GLU A 197 12.72 -51.97 24.85
C GLU A 197 12.10 -53.09 25.71
N LEU A 198 12.39 -54.32 25.32
CA LEU A 198 12.02 -55.57 26.01
C LEU A 198 12.92 -55.78 27.22
#